data_AF-A0A9W6KPZ6-F1
#
_entry.id   AF-A0A9W6KPZ6-F1
#
_cell.length_a   1.000
_cell.length_b   1.000
_cell.length_c   1.000
_cell.angle_alpha   90.00
_cell.angle_beta   90.00
_cell.angle_gamma   90.00
#
_symmetry.space_group_name_H-M   'P 1'
#
loop_
_entity.id
_entity.type
_entity.pdbx_description
1 polymer ?
#
loop_
_entity_poly.entity_id
_entity_poly.type
_entity_poly.pdbx_seq_one_letter_code
_entity_poly.pdbx_strand_id
1 'polypeptide(L)' 'MVLVGYTVEAKDGQIGAIDRKTYDGRQVYVCAGDGSLLKVDVNTVERIDHRNHKIYLAVTRGELTAVDGAAPGAGRVRSR' A
#
# COMPACT_ATOMS: atom_id res chain seq x y z
N MET A 1 -6.64 12.76 7.82
CA MET A 1 -6.20 13.07 6.44
C MET A 1 -6.29 11.79 5.63
N VAL A 2 -6.98 11.76 4.49
CA VAL A 2 -7.22 10.53 3.72
C VAL A 2 -6.20 10.45 2.58
N LEU A 3 -5.20 9.59 2.71
CA LEU A 3 -4.15 9.34 1.69
C LEU A 3 -4.55 8.26 0.67
N VAL A 4 -5.81 7.85 0.67
CA VAL A 4 -6.32 6.79 -0.21
C VAL A 4 -6.17 7.19 -1.67
N GLY A 5 -5.69 6.26 -2.49
CA GLY A 5 -5.42 6.49 -3.90
C GLY A 5 -4.08 7.18 -4.19
N TYR A 6 -3.30 7.55 -3.17
CA TYR A 6 -1.92 8.01 -3.40
C TYR A 6 -1.08 6.86 -3.94
N THR A 7 -0.26 7.17 -4.94
CA THR A 7 0.72 6.22 -5.49
C THR A 7 1.88 6.09 -4.52
N VAL A 8 2.30 4.86 -4.26
CA VAL A 8 3.42 4.54 -3.38
C VAL A 8 4.61 4.09 -4.21
N GLU A 9 5.73 4.77 -4.01
CA GLU A 9 6.99 4.58 -4.69
C GLU A 9 8.05 4.21 -3.65
N ALA A 10 8.63 3.03 -3.78
CA ALA A 10 9.79 2.60 -3.01
C ALA A 10 11.09 3.03 -3.70
N LYS A 11 12.22 2.81 -3.03
CA LYS A 11 13.55 3.10 -3.58
C LYS A 11 13.84 2.37 -4.90
N ASP A 12 13.28 1.18 -5.07
CA ASP A 12 13.43 0.33 -6.26
C ASP A 12 12.34 0.58 -7.32
N GLY A 13 11.38 1.47 -7.05
CA GLY A 13 10.39 1.92 -8.01
C GLY A 13 8.95 1.87 -7.48
N GLN A 14 8.00 1.97 -8.41
CA GLN A 14 6.58 2.02 -8.08
C GLN A 14 6.08 0.67 -7.52
N ILE A 15 5.37 0.73 -6.40
CA ILE A 15 4.73 -0.44 -5.78
C ILE A 15 3.27 -0.54 -6.23
N GLY A 16 2.51 0.53 -6.02
CA GLY A 16 1.05 0.49 -6.11
C GLY A 16 0.37 1.73 -5.56
N ALA A 17 -0.85 1.58 -5.04
CA ALA A 17 -1.61 2.69 -4.46
C ALA A 17 -2.19 2.33 -3.08
N ILE A 18 -2.37 3.34 -2.22
CA ILE A 18 -2.99 3.16 -0.91
C ILE A 18 -4.43 2.70 -1.08
N ASP A 19 -4.76 1.58 -0.43
CA ASP A 19 -6.12 1.06 -0.37
C ASP A 19 -6.96 1.74 0.72
N ARG A 20 -8.27 1.83 0.48
CA ARG A 20 -9.22 2.56 1.34
C ARG A 20 -9.51 1.85 2.66
N LYS A 21 -9.19 0.57 2.80
CA LYS A 21 -9.76 -0.28 3.84
C LYS A 21 -8.95 -0.47 5.11
N THR A 22 -7.72 0.01 5.20
CA THR A 22 -6.91 -0.32 6.38
C THR A 22 -5.89 0.76 6.69
N TYR A 23 -6.23 1.58 7.69
CA TYR A 23 -5.29 2.39 8.44
C TYR A 23 -5.55 2.08 9.91
N ASP A 24 -4.59 1.44 10.58
CA ASP A 24 -4.71 1.08 12.01
C ASP A 24 -4.00 2.10 12.92
N GLY A 25 -3.62 3.26 12.39
CA GLY A 25 -2.87 4.29 13.12
C GLY A 25 -1.34 4.15 13.01
N ARG A 26 -0.83 2.97 12.65
CA ARG A 26 0.63 2.71 12.56
C ARG A 26 1.04 2.15 11.20
N GLN A 27 0.11 1.56 10.48
CA GLN A 27 0.35 0.88 9.22
C GLN A 27 -0.63 1.35 8.15
N VAL A 28 -0.13 1.36 6.92
CA VAL A 28 -0.89 1.66 5.71
C VAL A 28 -0.79 0.47 4.78
N TYR A 29 -1.87 0.18 4.06
CA TYR A 29 -1.92 -0.96 3.17
C TYR A 29 -1.91 -0.48 1.73
N VAL A 30 -1.04 -1.08 0.93
CA VAL A 30 -0.82 -0.73 -0.47
C VAL A 30 -1.21 -1.91 -1.33
N CYS A 31 -2.16 -1.67 -2.24
CA CYS A 31 -2.45 -2.61 -3.31
C CYS A 31 -1.36 -2.47 -4.38
N ALA A 32 -0.50 -3.48 -4.48
CA ALA A 32 0.47 -3.56 -5.54
C ALA A 32 -0.21 -3.94 -6.87
N GLY A 33 0.42 -3.58 -7.99
CA GLY A 33 -0.14 -3.80 -9.33
C GLY A 33 -0.38 -5.28 -9.70
N ASP A 34 0.20 -6.22 -8.95
CA ASP A 34 0.01 -7.67 -9.07
C ASP A 34 -1.17 -8.20 -8.23
N GLY A 35 -1.92 -7.32 -7.55
CA GLY A 35 -3.03 -7.70 -6.68
C GLY A 35 -2.61 -8.11 -5.28
N SER A 36 -1.31 -8.05 -4.95
CA SER A 36 -0.82 -8.28 -3.60
C SER A 36 -1.15 -7.09 -2.71
N LEU A 37 -1.47 -7.36 -1.45
CA LEU A 37 -1.62 -6.34 -0.43
C LEU A 37 -0.33 -6.28 0.39
N LEU A 38 0.31 -5.12 0.45
CA LEU A 38 1.55 -4.92 1.19
C LEU A 38 1.30 -4.03 2.40
N LYS A 39 1.87 -4.39 3.54
CA LYS A 39 1.91 -3.55 4.75
C LYS A 39 3.10 -2.61 4.68
N VAL A 40 2.81 -1.33 4.85
CA VAL A 40 3.80 -0.25 4.94
C VAL A 40 3.71 0.37 6.33
N ASP A 41 4.80 0.32 7.08
CA ASP A 41 4.91 1.06 8.33
C ASP A 41 5.09 2.56 8.02
N VAL A 42 4.34 3.42 8.71
CA VAL A 42 4.42 4.89 8.51
C VAL A 42 5.82 5.44 8.78
N ASN A 43 6.65 4.77 9.57
CA ASN A 43 8.04 5.14 9.84
C ASN A 43 8.96 4.96 8.62
N THR A 44 8.53 4.20 7.62
CA THR A 44 9.29 4.03 6.37
C THR A 44 8.99 5.13 5.35
N VAL A 45 8.00 5.99 5.61
CA VAL A 45 7.65 7.11 4.74
C VAL A 45 8.72 8.19 4.84
N GLU A 46 9.40 8.43 3.74
CA GLU A 46 10.43 9.47 3.64
C GLU A 46 9.81 10.82 3.28
N ARG A 47 8.85 10.81 2.36
CA ARG A 47 8.20 12.03 1.86
C ARG A 47 6.80 11.77 1.34
N ILE A 48 5.89 12.70 1.62
CA ILE A 48 4.55 12.73 1.04
C ILE A 48 4.44 13.95 0.12
N ASP A 49 4.21 13.71 -1.16
CA ASP A 49 3.95 14.75 -2.16
C ASP A 49 2.43 14.85 -2.40
N HIS A 50 1.83 15.86 -1.77
CA HIS A 50 0.40 16.16 -1.90
C HIS A 50 0.01 16.74 -3.26
N ARG A 51 0.94 17.30 -4.03
CA ARG A 51 0.63 17.89 -5.34
C ARG A 51 0.46 16.80 -6.39
N ASN A 52 1.34 15.80 -6.35
CA ASN A 52 1.32 14.69 -7.30
C ASN A 52 0.61 13.44 -6.76
N HIS A 53 0.06 13.50 -5.55
CA HIS A 53 -0.55 12.36 -4.86
C HIS A 53 0.40 11.15 -4.77
N LYS A 54 1.66 11.41 -4.37
CA LYS A 54 2.70 10.38 -4.25
C LYS A 54 3.24 10.25 -2.82
N ILE A 55 3.63 9.04 -2.46
CA ILE A 55 4.32 8.73 -1.20
C ILE A 55 5.60 8.00 -1.55
N TYR A 56 6.71 8.50 -1.03
CA TYR A 56 8.03 7.95 -1.21
C TYR A 56 8.45 7.22 0.05
N LEU A 57 8.88 5.97 -0.10
CA LEU A 57 9.37 5.15 0.99
C LEU A 57 10.90 5.10 0.99
N ALA A 58 11.48 5.08 2.19
CA ALA A 58 12.91 4.89 2.41
C ALA A 58 13.37 3.42 2.26
N VAL A 59 12.45 2.51 1.93
CA VAL A 59 12.67 1.07 1.77
C VAL A 59 12.33 0.62 0.35
N THR A 60 12.75 -0.59 0.00
CA THR A 60 12.44 -1.30 -1.25
C THR A 60 11.16 -2.11 -1.13
N ARG A 61 10.57 -2.50 -2.27
CA ARG A 61 9.38 -3.38 -2.29
C ARG A 61 9.61 -4.71 -1.58
N GLY A 62 10.82 -5.28 -1.68
CA GLY A 62 11.17 -6.57 -1.06
C GLY A 62 11.27 -6.53 0.46
N GLU A 63 11.45 -5.35 1.04
CA GLU A 63 11.48 -5.14 2.50
C GLU A 63 10.07 -4.98 3.10
N LEU A 64 9.06 -4.83 2.25
CA LEU A 64 7.66 -4.74 2.69
C LEU A 64 7.09 -6.11 2.99
N THR A 65 6.25 -6.18 4.02
CA THR A 65 5.58 -7.42 4.40
C THR A 65 4.32 -7.61 3.56
N ALA A 66 4.28 -8.69 2.77
CA ALA A 66 3.06 -9.11 2.10
C ALA A 66 2.02 -9.60 3.12
N VAL A 67 0.76 -9.28 2.87
CA VAL A 67 -0.36 -9.75 3.69
C VAL A 67 -0.97 -10.97 3.03
N ASP A 68 -0.75 -12.14 3.63
CA ASP A 68 -1.45 -13.36 3.23
C ASP A 68 -2.92 -13.25 3.62
N GLY A 69 -3.74 -12.94 2.63
CA GLY A 69 -5.16 -12.71 2.82
C GLY A 69 -5.63 -11.65 1.85
N ALA A 70 -6.06 -12.14 0.68
CA ALA A 70 -6.85 -11.45 -0.35
C ALA A 70 -6.97 -9.94 -0.19
N ALA A 71 -6.44 -9.19 -1.17
CA ALA A 71 -6.85 -7.80 -1.39
C ALA A 71 -8.37 -7.68 -1.13
N PRO A 72 -8.83 -6.81 -0.23
CA PRO A 72 -10.23 -6.76 0.18
C PRO A 72 -11.09 -6.15 -0.94
N GLY A 73 -11.27 -6.92 -2.02
CA GLY A 73 -11.87 -6.55 -3.29
C GLY A 73 -11.90 -7.68 -4.33
N ALA A 74 -11.04 -8.70 -4.21
CA ALA A 74 -11.18 -9.92 -5.00
C ALA A 74 -12.23 -10.82 -4.32
N GLY A 75 -13.48 -10.68 -4.76
CA GLY A 75 -14.64 -11.39 -4.21
C GLY A 75 -14.36 -12.87 -3.99
N ARG A 76 -14.48 -13.31 -2.74
CA ARG A 76 -14.59 -14.71 -2.39
C ARG A 76 -15.98 -15.19 -2.80
N VAL A 77 -16.21 -15.39 -4.10
CA VAL A 77 -17.35 -16.17 -4.59
C VAL A 77 -17.00 -17.63 -4.32
N ARG A 78 -17.25 -18.11 -3.10
CA ARG A 78 -17.47 -19.53 -2.87
C ARG A 78 -18.97 -19.75 -2.98
N SER A 79 -19.42 -19.99 -4.21
CA SER A 79 -20.76 -20.54 -4.46
C SER A 79 -20.83 -21.91 -3.78
N ARG A 80 -21.89 -22.07 -3.02
CA ARG A 80 -22.26 -23.24 -2.23
C ARG A 80 -22.78 -24.36 -3.12
#